data_AF-A0A0N1CLL9-F1
#
_entry.id   AF-A0A0N1CLL9-F1
#
_cell.length_a   1.000
_cell.length_b   1.000
_cell.length_c   1.000
_cell.angle_alpha   90.00
_cell.angle_beta   90.00
_cell.angle_gamma   90.00
#
_symmetry.space_group_name_H-M   'P 1'
#
loop_
_entity.id
_entity.type
_entity.pdbx_description
1 polymer ?
#
loop_
_entity_poly.entity_id
_entity_poly.type
_entity_poly.pdbx_seq_one_letter_code
_entity_poly.pdbx_strand_id
1 'polypeptide(L)'
;MVSVQELSQTRPSKRQIAWQETEFYGFIHFGMNTMTNKEWGNGQDSLALFDPPSVDCRQWVKGLKQGGMKGLILTCKHHDGFCLWPTQTTAYSVKNTPWKNGQGDLVAEVSQACAEENMKFGIYLSPWDRHAPVYGSGEAYDAFYIAQLTELLTHYGDIFEVWFDGANGEVAGKQQRYDWQRYFDCVRQLQPQAVMAVCGPDVRWVGNEAGHTRVDEWSVVPEALLSAERTMAESQKVDDGTFGRANSAQQDLGSQTVLAAYQGKLVWYPAEVNTSIRPGWFYHAHEDQALRSSEELFTIYQQAVGGNSTFLLNVPPMPNGLMAPNDLIVLNELGEKINALKKENHVPTATCQLTNLIVDPNTQTYRSVQPQEPAQLLFEWAEPVELSGVSLKEAISFGQQIESYQIYTKVDGQDELLATGNAIGYQRIVRFPKRALTSLDVRILKSRGNYHIEEVRTISL
;
A
#
# COMPACT_ATOMS: atom_id res chain seq x y z
N MET A 1 -16.20 17.95 -20.49
CA MET A 1 -14.95 17.21 -20.81
C MET A 1 -13.91 17.70 -19.83
N VAL A 2 -13.21 16.79 -19.16
CA VAL A 2 -12.07 17.15 -18.31
C VAL A 2 -11.05 17.91 -19.15
N SER A 3 -10.65 19.09 -18.68
CA SER A 3 -9.60 19.87 -19.33
C SER A 3 -8.21 19.31 -19.01
N VAL A 4 -7.23 19.50 -19.92
CA VAL A 4 -5.81 19.23 -19.64
C VAL A 4 -5.34 20.01 -18.38
N GLN A 5 -5.97 21.15 -18.12
CA GLN A 5 -5.73 21.95 -16.93
C GLN A 5 -6.18 21.22 -15.64
N GLU A 6 -7.37 20.61 -15.60
CA GLU A 6 -7.82 19.83 -14.43
C GLU A 6 -6.97 18.57 -14.19
N LEU A 7 -6.58 17.87 -15.27
CA LEU A 7 -5.65 16.74 -15.21
C LEU A 7 -4.30 17.14 -14.58
N SER A 8 -3.78 18.30 -14.97
CA SER A 8 -2.47 18.79 -14.51
C SER A 8 -2.52 19.53 -13.17
N GLN A 9 -3.70 19.82 -12.60
CA GLN A 9 -3.86 20.57 -11.35
C GLN A 9 -4.24 19.73 -10.12
N THR A 10 -4.69 18.48 -10.30
CA THR A 10 -5.01 17.59 -9.18
C THR A 10 -3.75 17.24 -8.38
N ARG A 11 -3.80 17.33 -7.04
CA ARG A 11 -2.63 17.15 -6.14
C ARG A 11 -2.94 16.22 -4.97
N PRO A 12 -1.93 15.49 -4.46
CA PRO A 12 -2.05 14.81 -3.19
C PRO A 12 -2.20 15.82 -2.04
N SER A 13 -2.94 15.42 -1.02
CA SER A 13 -2.83 16.06 0.29
C SER A 13 -1.50 15.71 0.97
N LYS A 14 -1.09 16.50 1.98
CA LYS A 14 0.15 16.23 2.74
C LYS A 14 0.18 14.83 3.36
N ARG A 15 -0.95 14.33 3.88
CA ARG A 15 -1.06 12.97 4.42
C ARG A 15 -0.87 11.89 3.37
N GLN A 16 -1.37 12.10 2.14
CA GLN A 16 -1.17 11.16 1.03
C GLN A 16 0.29 11.14 0.56
N ILE A 17 0.99 12.28 0.57
CA ILE A 17 2.44 12.32 0.32
C ILE A 17 3.17 11.51 1.40
N ALA A 18 2.94 11.83 2.67
CA ALA A 18 3.59 11.16 3.81
C ALA A 18 3.29 9.64 3.85
N TRP A 19 2.09 9.25 3.41
CA TRP A 19 1.72 7.85 3.23
C TRP A 19 2.49 7.20 2.09
N GLN A 20 2.53 7.82 0.91
CA GLN A 20 3.23 7.31 -0.27
C GLN A 20 4.74 7.11 -0.01
N GLU A 21 5.36 8.00 0.79
CA GLU A 21 6.75 7.90 1.24
C GLU A 21 7.04 6.66 2.11
N THR A 22 5.99 6.07 2.71
CA THR A 22 6.09 4.80 3.45
C THR A 22 6.50 3.68 2.52
N GLU A 23 6.04 3.71 1.26
CA GLU A 23 6.30 2.76 0.17
C GLU A 23 5.83 1.33 0.44
N PHE A 24 6.34 0.72 1.50
CA PHE A 24 6.16 -0.70 1.80
C PHE A 24 5.91 -0.88 3.30
N TYR A 25 4.84 -1.57 3.67
CA TYR A 25 4.45 -1.80 5.05
C TYR A 25 3.75 -3.15 5.23
N GLY A 26 3.69 -3.62 6.47
CA GLY A 26 3.17 -4.93 6.83
C GLY A 26 1.70 -4.91 7.20
N PHE A 27 1.04 -6.05 7.03
CA PHE A 27 -0.26 -6.35 7.60
C PHE A 27 -0.13 -7.55 8.53
N ILE A 28 -0.82 -7.52 9.67
CA ILE A 28 -0.96 -8.68 10.55
C ILE A 28 -2.43 -9.01 10.72
N HIS A 29 -2.85 -10.11 10.10
CA HIS A 29 -4.06 -10.83 10.47
C HIS A 29 -3.74 -11.80 11.60
N PHE A 30 -4.24 -11.48 12.79
CA PHE A 30 -4.14 -12.33 13.97
C PHE A 30 -5.40 -12.19 14.82
N GLY A 31 -5.90 -13.28 15.39
CA GLY A 31 -7.11 -13.25 16.20
C GLY A 31 -7.74 -14.61 16.41
N MET A 32 -9.06 -14.62 16.63
CA MET A 32 -9.83 -15.86 16.83
C MET A 32 -9.71 -16.82 15.63
N ASN A 33 -9.60 -16.28 14.42
CA ASN A 33 -9.43 -17.04 13.19
C ASN A 33 -8.09 -17.81 13.13
N THR A 34 -7.02 -17.25 13.70
CA THR A 34 -5.75 -17.96 13.92
C THR A 34 -5.96 -19.20 14.80
N MET A 35 -6.73 -19.06 15.89
CA MET A 35 -6.95 -20.14 16.86
C MET A 35 -7.88 -21.24 16.33
N THR A 36 -8.77 -20.87 15.41
CA THR A 36 -9.80 -21.75 14.86
C THR A 36 -9.50 -22.25 13.46
N ASN A 37 -8.34 -21.85 12.90
CA ASN A 37 -7.90 -22.21 11.56
C ASN A 37 -8.97 -21.89 10.49
N LYS A 38 -9.46 -20.64 10.50
CA LYS A 38 -10.41 -20.08 9.53
C LYS A 38 -9.82 -18.83 8.90
N GLU A 39 -10.27 -18.50 7.70
CA GLU A 39 -10.07 -17.18 7.10
C GLU A 39 -11.19 -16.25 7.57
N TRP A 40 -12.45 -16.66 7.43
CA TRP A 40 -13.63 -15.93 7.94
C TRP A 40 -14.34 -16.66 9.09
N GLY A 41 -14.11 -16.22 10.34
CA GLY A 41 -14.87 -16.68 11.51
C GLY A 41 -16.34 -16.26 11.48
N ASN A 42 -17.19 -16.97 12.23
CA ASN A 42 -18.64 -16.80 12.21
C ASN A 42 -19.20 -15.93 13.36
N GLY A 43 -18.31 -15.40 14.21
CA GLY A 43 -18.66 -14.59 15.39
C GLY A 43 -19.24 -15.35 16.58
N GLN A 44 -19.14 -16.69 16.59
CA GLN A 44 -19.68 -17.55 17.65
C GLN A 44 -18.61 -18.43 18.30
N ASP A 45 -17.35 -18.31 17.89
CA ASP A 45 -16.25 -19.08 18.44
C ASP A 45 -16.03 -18.74 19.93
N SER A 46 -15.73 -19.76 20.73
CA SER A 46 -15.57 -19.62 22.18
C SER A 46 -14.37 -18.74 22.53
N LEU A 47 -14.56 -17.77 23.43
CA LEU A 47 -13.48 -16.91 23.94
C LEU A 47 -12.36 -17.70 24.65
N ALA A 48 -12.65 -18.92 25.13
CA ALA A 48 -11.65 -19.80 25.73
C ALA A 48 -10.60 -20.32 24.73
N LEU A 49 -10.86 -20.19 23.41
CA LEU A 49 -9.92 -20.62 22.36
C LEU A 49 -8.79 -19.61 22.15
N PHE A 50 -8.97 -18.36 22.54
CA PHE A 50 -7.94 -17.34 22.41
C PHE A 50 -7.00 -17.37 23.61
N ASP A 51 -5.92 -18.15 23.49
CA ASP A 51 -4.87 -18.27 24.51
C ASP A 51 -3.45 -18.44 23.91
N PRO A 52 -2.95 -17.49 23.10
CA PRO A 52 -1.62 -17.63 22.53
C PRO A 52 -0.53 -17.50 23.61
N PRO A 53 0.23 -18.58 23.91
CA PRO A 53 1.11 -18.65 25.08
C PRO A 53 2.36 -17.79 24.99
N SER A 54 2.80 -17.44 23.79
CA SER A 54 4.13 -16.86 23.53
C SER A 54 4.07 -15.64 22.61
N VAL A 55 3.02 -14.83 22.70
CA VAL A 55 2.92 -13.57 21.94
C VAL A 55 4.17 -12.72 22.14
N ASP A 56 4.87 -12.41 21.04
CA ASP A 56 6.01 -11.49 21.01
C ASP A 56 5.86 -10.50 19.85
N CYS A 57 5.22 -9.36 20.13
CA CYS A 57 5.00 -8.31 19.14
C CYS A 57 6.32 -7.65 18.69
N ARG A 58 7.39 -7.70 19.50
CA ARG A 58 8.71 -7.22 19.08
C ARG A 58 9.30 -8.12 18.02
N GLN A 59 9.13 -9.44 18.13
CA GLN A 59 9.54 -10.38 17.09
C GLN A 59 8.82 -10.03 15.77
N TRP A 60 7.51 -9.77 15.82
CA TRP A 60 6.72 -9.44 14.64
C TRP A 60 7.24 -8.18 13.95
N VAL A 61 7.33 -7.08 14.69
CA VAL A 61 7.76 -5.79 14.16
C VAL A 61 9.20 -5.84 13.63
N LYS A 62 10.10 -6.53 14.33
CA LYS A 62 11.49 -6.73 13.86
C LYS A 62 11.55 -7.55 12.57
N GLY A 63 10.77 -8.61 12.45
CA GLY A 63 10.70 -9.43 11.23
C GLY A 63 10.24 -8.60 10.03
N LEU A 64 9.17 -7.82 10.19
CA LEU A 64 8.65 -6.95 9.13
C LEU A 64 9.66 -5.86 8.73
N LYS A 65 10.30 -5.22 9.72
CA LYS A 65 11.34 -4.21 9.49
C LYS A 65 12.56 -4.80 8.79
N GLN A 66 12.97 -6.02 9.12
CA GLN A 66 14.03 -6.75 8.40
C GLN A 66 13.65 -6.97 6.94
N GLY A 67 12.36 -7.20 6.64
CA GLY A 67 11.83 -7.23 5.28
C GLY A 67 11.84 -5.90 4.53
N GLY A 68 12.23 -4.79 5.16
CA GLY A 68 12.27 -3.46 4.55
C GLY A 68 10.97 -2.66 4.65
N MET A 69 10.01 -3.14 5.44
CA MET A 69 8.77 -2.43 5.72
C MET A 69 9.03 -1.23 6.65
N LYS A 70 8.21 -0.18 6.51
CA LYS A 70 8.29 1.07 7.30
C LYS A 70 7.07 1.33 8.19
N GLY A 71 6.09 0.43 8.16
CA GLY A 71 4.87 0.49 8.96
C GLY A 71 4.21 -0.89 9.11
N LEU A 72 3.18 -0.94 9.95
CA LEU A 72 2.38 -2.14 10.24
C LEU A 72 0.92 -1.75 10.48
N ILE A 73 -0.01 -2.43 9.80
CA ILE A 73 -1.44 -2.41 10.07
C ILE A 73 -1.84 -3.70 10.80
N LEU A 74 -2.54 -3.58 11.93
CA LEU A 74 -3.04 -4.72 12.72
C LEU A 74 -4.55 -4.90 12.55
N THR A 75 -5.04 -6.14 12.38
CA THR A 75 -6.47 -6.47 12.45
C THR A 75 -7.03 -6.35 13.86
N CYS A 76 -7.22 -5.13 14.37
CA CYS A 76 -7.78 -4.88 15.71
C CYS A 76 -9.12 -5.61 15.92
N LYS A 77 -9.94 -5.69 14.86
CA LYS A 77 -11.14 -6.54 14.79
C LYS A 77 -11.35 -7.02 13.35
N HIS A 78 -11.49 -8.32 13.14
CA HIS A 78 -11.84 -8.92 11.85
C HIS A 78 -13.36 -9.14 11.72
N HIS A 79 -13.84 -9.71 10.60
CA HIS A 79 -15.26 -9.92 10.31
C HIS A 79 -16.00 -10.72 11.40
N ASP A 80 -15.31 -11.62 12.11
CA ASP A 80 -15.88 -12.38 13.22
C ASP A 80 -16.27 -11.50 14.42
N GLY A 81 -15.79 -10.26 14.50
CA GLY A 81 -16.15 -9.30 15.55
C GLY A 81 -15.34 -9.40 16.84
N PHE A 82 -14.39 -10.34 16.95
CA PHE A 82 -13.52 -10.45 18.13
C PHE A 82 -12.52 -9.29 18.19
N CYS A 83 -12.53 -8.53 19.29
CA CYS A 83 -11.68 -7.36 19.45
C CYS A 83 -10.37 -7.70 20.20
N LEU A 84 -9.24 -7.31 19.63
CA LEU A 84 -7.88 -7.56 20.15
C LEU A 84 -7.44 -6.63 21.29
N TRP A 85 -8.30 -5.70 21.70
CA TRP A 85 -8.09 -4.79 22.82
C TRP A 85 -9.27 -4.90 23.80
N PRO A 86 -9.10 -4.49 25.08
CA PRO A 86 -10.14 -4.58 26.11
C PRO A 86 -11.20 -3.47 25.94
N THR A 87 -11.84 -3.42 24.77
CA THR A 87 -12.90 -2.46 24.41
C THR A 87 -14.03 -2.42 25.43
N GLN A 88 -14.63 -1.25 25.65
CA GLN A 88 -15.83 -1.14 26.50
C GLN A 88 -17.12 -1.51 25.76
N THR A 89 -17.09 -1.66 24.44
CA THR A 89 -18.32 -1.80 23.64
C THR A 89 -18.89 -3.22 23.60
N THR A 90 -18.06 -4.25 23.79
CA THR A 90 -18.48 -5.66 23.72
C THR A 90 -17.73 -6.56 24.71
N ALA A 91 -18.36 -7.65 25.10
CA ALA A 91 -17.73 -8.74 25.84
C ALA A 91 -16.89 -9.66 24.94
N TYR A 92 -17.07 -9.61 23.61
CA TYR A 92 -16.36 -10.44 22.66
C TYR A 92 -14.99 -9.84 22.31
N SER A 93 -14.11 -9.85 23.30
CA SER A 93 -12.79 -9.25 23.23
C SER A 93 -11.82 -9.96 24.16
N VAL A 94 -10.53 -9.65 24.01
CA VAL A 94 -9.42 -10.21 24.81
C VAL A 94 -9.65 -10.13 26.33
N LYS A 95 -10.43 -9.15 26.82
CA LYS A 95 -10.72 -8.97 28.26
C LYS A 95 -11.46 -10.15 28.90
N ASN A 96 -12.10 -11.00 28.10
CA ASN A 96 -12.85 -12.17 28.54
C ASN A 96 -12.24 -13.49 28.06
N THR A 97 -10.93 -13.51 27.83
CA THR A 97 -10.17 -14.69 27.37
C THR A 97 -9.18 -15.15 28.45
N PRO A 98 -8.71 -16.42 28.41
CA PRO A 98 -7.63 -16.87 29.30
C PRO A 98 -6.29 -16.17 29.01
N TRP A 99 -6.10 -15.65 27.79
CA TRP A 99 -4.86 -14.97 27.40
C TRP A 99 -4.51 -13.84 28.38
N LYS A 100 -3.32 -13.94 28.99
CA LYS A 100 -2.84 -13.03 30.03
C LYS A 100 -3.86 -12.78 31.15
N ASN A 101 -4.63 -13.80 31.51
CA ASN A 101 -5.71 -13.74 32.50
C ASN A 101 -6.74 -12.63 32.21
N GLY A 102 -7.08 -12.41 30.94
CA GLY A 102 -8.01 -11.37 30.50
C GLY A 102 -7.48 -9.94 30.66
N GLN A 103 -6.18 -9.77 30.93
CA GLN A 103 -5.52 -8.46 31.05
C GLN A 103 -4.70 -8.08 29.80
N GLY A 104 -4.76 -8.90 28.75
CA GLY A 104 -4.02 -8.62 27.52
C GLY A 104 -4.64 -7.49 26.71
N ASP A 105 -3.78 -6.71 26.06
CA ASP A 105 -4.13 -5.72 25.05
C ASP A 105 -3.12 -5.84 23.91
N LEU A 106 -3.51 -6.55 22.85
CA LEU A 106 -2.61 -6.82 21.75
C LEU A 106 -2.37 -5.58 20.88
N VAL A 107 -3.34 -4.66 20.82
CA VAL A 107 -3.20 -3.39 20.10
C VAL A 107 -2.16 -2.51 20.81
N ALA A 108 -2.16 -2.47 22.14
CA ALA A 108 -1.12 -1.80 22.92
C ALA A 108 0.27 -2.42 22.69
N GLU A 109 0.38 -3.75 22.73
CA GLU A 109 1.67 -4.43 22.55
C GLU A 109 2.27 -4.22 21.16
N VAL A 110 1.45 -4.24 20.11
CA VAL A 110 1.90 -3.99 18.73
C VAL A 110 2.25 -2.52 18.52
N SER A 111 1.39 -1.58 18.94
CA SER A 111 1.67 -0.13 18.80
C SER A 111 2.93 0.28 19.54
N GLN A 112 3.17 -0.26 20.74
CA GLN A 112 4.41 -0.03 21.49
C GLN A 112 5.63 -0.61 20.76
N ALA A 113 5.56 -1.85 20.26
CA ALA A 113 6.66 -2.45 19.51
C ALA A 113 6.98 -1.66 18.23
N CYS A 114 5.95 -1.16 17.54
CA CYS A 114 6.10 -0.24 16.41
C CYS A 114 6.86 1.02 16.79
N ALA A 115 6.47 1.69 17.89
CA ALA A 115 7.14 2.88 18.37
C ALA A 115 8.62 2.62 18.76
N GLU A 116 8.90 1.52 19.45
CA GLU A 116 10.27 1.10 19.83
C GLU A 116 11.17 0.87 18.60
N GLU A 117 10.61 0.39 17.50
CA GLU A 117 11.33 0.09 16.26
C GLU A 117 11.23 1.20 15.20
N ASN A 118 10.63 2.35 15.51
CA ASN A 118 10.37 3.44 14.56
C ASN A 118 9.63 2.98 13.29
N MET A 119 8.63 2.13 13.49
CA MET A 119 7.68 1.66 12.48
C MET A 119 6.37 2.39 12.67
N LYS A 120 5.77 2.89 11.58
CA LYS A 120 4.43 3.50 11.65
C LYS A 120 3.39 2.45 12.07
N PHE A 121 2.39 2.84 12.86
CA PHE A 121 1.31 1.95 13.28
C PHE A 121 -0.04 2.35 12.68
N GLY A 122 -0.75 1.39 12.12
CA GLY A 122 -2.07 1.54 11.51
C GLY A 122 -3.04 0.48 12.05
N ILE A 123 -4.33 0.71 11.84
CA ILE A 123 -5.38 -0.17 12.34
C ILE A 123 -6.29 -0.64 11.21
N TYR A 124 -6.68 -1.90 11.28
CA TYR A 124 -7.82 -2.44 10.55
C TYR A 124 -8.96 -2.68 11.53
N LEU A 125 -10.12 -2.13 11.22
CA LEU A 125 -11.34 -2.29 12.01
C LEU A 125 -12.46 -2.70 11.06
N SER A 126 -12.79 -3.99 11.02
CA SER A 126 -13.77 -4.50 10.05
C SER A 126 -15.13 -3.80 10.17
N PRO A 127 -15.64 -3.19 9.09
CA PRO A 127 -16.99 -2.64 9.06
C PRO A 127 -18.05 -3.74 9.21
N TRP A 128 -17.87 -4.88 8.53
CA TRP A 128 -18.71 -6.05 8.70
C TRP A 128 -18.41 -6.73 10.04
N ASP A 129 -19.44 -6.99 10.83
CA ASP A 129 -19.33 -7.62 12.14
C ASP A 129 -20.37 -8.74 12.29
N ARG A 130 -19.89 -9.97 12.41
CA ARG A 130 -20.71 -11.18 12.52
C ARG A 130 -21.09 -11.51 13.95
N HIS A 131 -20.55 -10.80 14.95
CA HIS A 131 -20.85 -11.01 16.36
C HIS A 131 -21.84 -9.97 16.91
N ALA A 132 -21.62 -8.69 16.61
CA ALA A 132 -22.36 -7.60 17.21
C ALA A 132 -23.88 -7.76 16.99
N PRO A 133 -24.69 -7.87 18.07
CA PRO A 133 -26.14 -8.02 17.94
C PRO A 133 -26.78 -6.86 17.17
N VAL A 134 -26.21 -5.67 17.35
CA VAL A 134 -26.64 -4.42 16.69
C VAL A 134 -26.19 -4.30 15.24
N TYR A 135 -25.35 -5.18 14.69
CA TYR A 135 -25.02 -5.13 13.27
C TYR A 135 -26.29 -5.24 12.40
N GLY A 136 -26.43 -4.36 11.40
CA GLY A 136 -27.62 -4.24 10.55
C GLY A 136 -28.73 -3.34 11.11
N SER A 137 -28.50 -2.66 12.22
CA SER A 137 -29.49 -1.76 12.85
C SER A 137 -29.33 -0.27 12.49
N GLY A 138 -28.50 0.06 11.49
CA GLY A 138 -28.26 1.44 11.06
C GLY A 138 -27.48 2.22 12.12
N GLU A 139 -28.05 3.34 12.59
CA GLU A 139 -27.40 4.29 13.50
C GLU A 139 -26.85 3.64 14.79
N ALA A 140 -27.52 2.63 15.32
CA ALA A 140 -27.07 1.96 16.54
C ALA A 140 -25.77 1.17 16.32
N TYR A 141 -25.57 0.55 15.14
CA TYR A 141 -24.28 -0.03 14.79
C TYR A 141 -23.24 1.06 14.49
N ASP A 142 -23.63 2.14 13.81
CA ASP A 142 -22.70 3.23 13.51
C ASP A 142 -22.16 3.88 14.80
N ALA A 143 -23.02 4.03 15.83
CA ALA A 143 -22.61 4.50 17.15
C ALA A 143 -21.67 3.50 17.86
N PHE A 144 -21.95 2.20 17.77
CA PHE A 144 -21.08 1.14 18.28
C PHE A 144 -19.70 1.17 17.61
N TYR A 145 -19.68 1.29 16.28
CA TYR A 145 -18.46 1.35 15.48
C TYR A 145 -17.64 2.60 15.78
N ILE A 146 -18.28 3.77 15.88
CA ILE A 146 -17.63 5.03 16.26
C ILE A 146 -17.01 4.94 17.66
N ALA A 147 -17.65 4.28 18.62
CA ALA A 147 -17.08 4.11 19.95
C ALA A 147 -15.78 3.27 19.89
N GLN A 148 -15.77 2.16 19.13
CA GLN A 148 -14.56 1.36 18.92
C GLN A 148 -13.46 2.15 18.20
N LEU A 149 -13.83 2.87 17.14
CA LEU A 149 -12.89 3.70 16.39
C LEU A 149 -12.29 4.80 17.28
N THR A 150 -13.10 5.42 18.15
CA THR A 150 -12.63 6.44 19.09
C THR A 150 -11.61 5.87 20.07
N GLU A 151 -11.85 4.68 20.64
CA GLU A 151 -10.87 4.01 21.52
C GLU A 151 -9.54 3.77 20.79
N LEU A 152 -9.60 3.22 19.57
CA LEU A 152 -8.41 2.90 18.78
C LEU A 152 -7.60 4.13 18.36
N LEU A 153 -8.28 5.25 18.06
CA LEU A 153 -7.64 6.48 17.60
C LEU A 153 -7.14 7.40 18.74
N THR A 154 -7.44 7.08 20.00
CA THR A 154 -7.08 7.94 21.15
C THR A 154 -6.10 7.31 22.14
N HIS A 155 -6.01 5.98 22.19
CA HIS A 155 -5.23 5.28 23.23
C HIS A 155 -3.90 4.67 22.73
N TYR A 156 -3.68 4.56 21.41
CA TYR A 156 -2.58 3.75 20.85
C TYR A 156 -1.54 4.57 20.08
N GLY A 157 -1.42 5.87 20.38
CA GLY A 157 -0.45 6.76 19.76
C GLY A 157 -0.88 7.27 18.39
N ASP A 158 0.10 7.64 17.56
CA ASP A 158 -0.13 8.15 16.21
C ASP A 158 -0.52 7.02 15.26
N ILE A 159 -1.65 7.19 14.58
CA ILE A 159 -2.15 6.25 13.59
C ILE A 159 -1.86 6.80 12.20
N PHE A 160 -1.07 6.08 11.39
CA PHE A 160 -0.77 6.54 10.02
C PHE A 160 -1.85 6.15 9.01
N GLU A 161 -2.58 5.06 9.29
CA GLU A 161 -3.58 4.52 8.38
C GLU A 161 -4.72 3.80 9.13
N VAL A 162 -5.95 4.05 8.68
CA VAL A 162 -7.16 3.34 9.11
C VAL A 162 -7.72 2.60 7.90
N TRP A 163 -7.77 1.27 7.98
CA TRP A 163 -8.17 0.40 6.89
C TRP A 163 -9.62 -0.06 7.05
N PHE A 164 -10.49 0.40 6.16
CA PHE A 164 -11.92 0.08 6.17
C PHE A 164 -12.26 -0.93 5.08
N ASP A 165 -12.40 -2.20 5.47
CA ASP A 165 -12.69 -3.28 4.54
C ASP A 165 -14.03 -3.13 3.81
N GLY A 166 -14.03 -3.46 2.52
CA GLY A 166 -15.25 -3.55 1.71
C GLY A 166 -15.90 -4.94 1.71
N ALA A 167 -15.19 -5.98 2.15
CA ALA A 167 -15.66 -7.35 2.14
C ALA A 167 -16.88 -7.54 3.05
N ASN A 168 -17.88 -8.26 2.52
CA ASN A 168 -19.12 -8.53 3.23
C ASN A 168 -19.80 -9.77 2.63
N GLY A 169 -19.93 -10.83 3.44
CA GLY A 169 -20.54 -12.11 3.05
C GLY A 169 -22.05 -12.23 3.30
N GLU A 170 -22.73 -11.16 3.71
CA GLU A 170 -24.18 -11.16 3.91
C GLU A 170 -24.91 -11.08 2.56
N VAL A 171 -25.25 -12.23 1.97
CA VAL A 171 -25.98 -12.29 0.68
C VAL A 171 -27.50 -12.13 0.87
N ALA A 172 -28.06 -12.67 1.96
CA ALA A 172 -29.49 -12.59 2.29
C ALA A 172 -29.78 -12.26 3.77
N GLY A 173 -28.73 -11.89 4.52
CA GLY A 173 -28.84 -11.62 5.95
C GLY A 173 -28.84 -10.12 6.25
N LYS A 174 -28.07 -9.72 7.27
CA LYS A 174 -28.12 -8.36 7.82
C LYS A 174 -27.56 -7.35 6.82
N GLN A 175 -28.30 -6.27 6.57
CA GLN A 175 -27.84 -5.15 5.74
C GLN A 175 -27.53 -3.94 6.61
N GLN A 176 -26.25 -3.60 6.74
CA GLN A 176 -25.81 -2.36 7.37
C GLN A 176 -25.53 -1.32 6.28
N ARG A 177 -26.20 -0.17 6.39
CA ARG A 177 -25.81 1.03 5.64
C ARG A 177 -24.97 1.89 6.56
N TYR A 178 -23.67 1.94 6.31
CA TYR A 178 -22.72 2.68 7.14
C TYR A 178 -22.84 4.19 6.92
N ASP A 179 -22.76 4.95 8.00
CA ASP A 179 -22.53 6.40 7.94
C ASP A 179 -21.03 6.70 7.76
N TRP A 180 -20.54 6.47 6.55
CA TRP A 180 -19.11 6.64 6.21
C TRP A 180 -18.61 8.04 6.51
N GLN A 181 -19.41 9.09 6.27
CA GLN A 181 -18.99 10.46 6.54
C GLN A 181 -18.74 10.67 8.03
N ARG A 182 -19.62 10.14 8.90
CA ARG A 182 -19.40 10.18 10.35
C ARG A 182 -18.12 9.45 10.77
N TYR A 183 -17.78 8.35 10.11
CA TYR A 183 -16.53 7.61 10.38
C TYR A 183 -15.33 8.44 9.97
N PHE A 184 -15.39 9.06 8.79
CA PHE A 184 -14.33 9.91 8.27
C PHE A 184 -14.11 11.13 9.15
N ASP A 185 -15.18 11.78 9.60
CA ASP A 185 -15.10 12.94 10.49
C ASP A 185 -14.43 12.56 11.84
N CYS A 186 -14.74 11.38 12.38
CA CYS A 186 -14.07 10.85 13.57
C CYS A 186 -12.55 10.67 13.36
N VAL A 187 -12.14 10.01 12.27
CA VAL A 187 -10.71 9.86 11.94
C VAL A 187 -10.05 11.22 11.76
N ARG A 188 -10.67 12.14 11.02
CA ARG A 188 -10.11 13.47 10.76
C ARG A 188 -9.95 14.30 12.02
N GLN A 189 -10.88 14.18 12.97
CA GLN A 189 -10.82 14.89 14.24
C GLN A 189 -9.71 14.35 15.15
N LEU A 190 -9.58 13.03 15.25
CA LEU A 190 -8.70 12.39 16.23
C LEU A 190 -7.27 12.16 15.69
N GLN A 191 -7.15 11.83 14.41
CA GLN A 191 -5.91 11.47 13.73
C GLN A 191 -5.83 12.16 12.35
N PRO A 192 -5.66 13.51 12.29
CA PRO A 192 -5.76 14.28 11.05
C PRO A 192 -4.69 13.95 10.00
N GLN A 193 -3.61 13.27 10.40
CA GLN A 193 -2.54 12.77 9.53
C GLN A 193 -2.77 11.34 9.04
N ALA A 194 -3.72 10.60 9.62
CA ALA A 194 -4.07 9.26 9.15
C ALA A 194 -4.71 9.34 7.76
N VAL A 195 -4.30 8.45 6.87
CA VAL A 195 -5.06 8.15 5.66
C VAL A 195 -6.15 7.12 5.97
N MET A 196 -7.26 7.20 5.24
CA MET A 196 -8.34 6.22 5.28
C MET A 196 -8.37 5.43 3.97
N ALA A 197 -8.19 4.12 4.07
CA ALA A 197 -8.00 3.24 2.93
C ALA A 197 -9.23 2.38 2.60
N VAL A 198 -9.31 1.98 1.33
CA VAL A 198 -10.29 1.05 0.74
C VAL A 198 -11.71 1.60 0.69
N CYS A 199 -12.46 1.52 1.79
CA CYS A 199 -13.73 2.23 1.94
C CYS A 199 -13.51 3.61 2.57
N GLY A 200 -12.40 4.27 2.19
CA GLY A 200 -12.00 5.58 2.67
C GLY A 200 -11.56 6.48 1.52
N PRO A 201 -11.54 7.81 1.70
CA PRO A 201 -11.32 8.74 0.60
C PRO A 201 -9.84 9.03 0.26
N ASP A 202 -8.87 8.46 0.99
CA ASP A 202 -7.46 8.84 0.84
C ASP A 202 -6.64 7.83 0.03
N VAL A 203 -6.91 6.54 0.18
CA VAL A 203 -6.12 5.44 -0.41
C VAL A 203 -7.04 4.41 -1.05
N ARG A 204 -6.75 4.09 -2.31
CA ARG A 204 -7.56 3.20 -3.13
C ARG A 204 -7.05 1.78 -3.06
N TRP A 205 -7.94 0.83 -2.84
CA TRP A 205 -7.65 -0.59 -3.09
C TRP A 205 -7.31 -0.80 -4.57
N VAL A 206 -6.19 -1.47 -4.87
CA VAL A 206 -5.75 -1.68 -6.26
C VAL A 206 -6.77 -2.47 -7.11
N GLY A 207 -7.67 -3.22 -6.46
CA GLY A 207 -8.73 -3.99 -7.11
C GLY A 207 -8.43 -5.48 -7.24
N ASN A 208 -7.44 -5.99 -6.51
CA ASN A 208 -7.17 -7.42 -6.35
C ASN A 208 -6.37 -7.66 -5.05
N GLU A 209 -6.28 -8.92 -4.62
CA GLU A 209 -5.52 -9.34 -3.44
C GLU A 209 -4.33 -10.25 -3.80
N ALA A 210 -4.08 -10.42 -5.10
CA ALA A 210 -3.04 -11.31 -5.65
C ALA A 210 -1.65 -10.65 -5.69
N GLY A 211 -1.56 -9.35 -5.40
CA GLY A 211 -0.37 -8.54 -5.60
C GLY A 211 -0.18 -8.10 -7.06
N HIS A 212 -1.22 -8.20 -7.90
CA HIS A 212 -1.17 -7.75 -9.29
C HIS A 212 -1.21 -6.21 -9.35
N THR A 213 -0.41 -5.65 -10.24
CA THR A 213 -0.23 -4.19 -10.40
C THR A 213 -0.63 -3.75 -11.81
N ARG A 214 -1.01 -2.48 -11.96
CA ARG A 214 -1.21 -1.90 -13.30
C ARG A 214 0.14 -1.57 -13.92
N VAL A 215 0.27 -1.78 -15.22
CA VAL A 215 1.42 -1.25 -15.97
C VAL A 215 1.45 0.27 -15.83
N ASP A 216 0.28 0.92 -15.98
CA ASP A 216 0.11 2.36 -15.86
C ASP A 216 -0.83 2.69 -14.71
N GLU A 217 -0.25 2.97 -13.53
CA GLU A 217 -1.02 3.35 -12.36
C GLU A 217 -1.13 4.88 -12.25
N TRP A 218 -2.36 5.36 -12.31
CA TRP A 218 -2.70 6.77 -12.19
C TRP A 218 -3.26 7.05 -10.80
N SER A 219 -2.65 8.00 -10.09
CA SER A 219 -3.17 8.51 -8.82
C SER A 219 -4.27 9.55 -9.05
N VAL A 220 -4.29 10.19 -10.22
CA VAL A 220 -5.36 11.10 -10.64
C VAL A 220 -6.44 10.30 -11.37
N VAL A 221 -7.60 10.15 -10.73
CA VAL A 221 -8.69 9.27 -11.21
C VAL A 221 -10.07 9.93 -11.00
N PRO A 222 -11.14 9.41 -11.63
CA PRO A 222 -12.51 9.89 -11.40
C PRO A 222 -12.95 9.84 -9.94
N GLU A 223 -13.60 10.91 -9.44
CA GLU A 223 -14.15 11.02 -8.08
C GLU A 223 -15.11 9.87 -7.72
N ALA A 224 -15.78 9.30 -8.73
CA ALA A 224 -16.68 8.15 -8.56
C ALA A 224 -16.00 6.88 -8.00
N LEU A 225 -14.66 6.81 -8.00
CA LEU A 225 -13.91 5.73 -7.37
C LEU A 225 -13.82 5.87 -5.83
N LEU A 226 -14.11 7.04 -5.27
CA LEU A 226 -14.13 7.25 -3.81
C LEU A 226 -15.34 6.60 -3.12
N SER A 227 -16.33 6.12 -3.87
CA SER A 227 -17.54 5.53 -3.27
C SER A 227 -17.20 4.24 -2.55
N ALA A 228 -17.32 4.27 -1.21
CA ALA A 228 -17.19 3.10 -0.36
C ALA A 228 -18.19 2.01 -0.76
N GLU A 229 -19.43 2.38 -1.13
CA GLU A 229 -20.44 1.43 -1.59
C GLU A 229 -20.03 0.71 -2.87
N ARG A 230 -19.38 1.44 -3.79
CA ARG A 230 -18.80 0.83 -5.00
C ARG A 230 -17.67 -0.12 -4.64
N THR A 231 -16.71 0.32 -3.82
CA THR A 231 -15.61 -0.53 -3.36
C THR A 231 -16.15 -1.81 -2.72
N MET A 232 -17.08 -1.66 -1.78
CA MET A 232 -17.76 -2.77 -1.14
C MET A 232 -18.37 -3.71 -2.18
N ALA A 233 -19.09 -3.21 -3.19
CA ALA A 233 -19.71 -4.06 -4.21
C ALA A 233 -18.69 -4.89 -5.01
N GLU A 234 -17.48 -4.36 -5.20
CA GLU A 234 -16.38 -4.99 -5.94
C GLU A 234 -15.48 -5.89 -5.03
N SER A 235 -15.55 -5.73 -3.70
CA SER A 235 -14.81 -6.54 -2.72
C SER A 235 -15.34 -7.97 -2.55
N GLN A 236 -14.54 -8.82 -1.90
CA GLN A 236 -14.84 -10.23 -1.67
C GLN A 236 -16.22 -10.44 -1.01
N LYS A 237 -16.98 -11.40 -1.56
CA LYS A 237 -18.31 -11.80 -1.08
C LYS A 237 -18.36 -13.21 -0.49
N VAL A 238 -17.40 -14.05 -0.88
CA VAL A 238 -17.29 -15.43 -0.43
C VAL A 238 -15.82 -15.76 -0.22
N ASP A 239 -15.57 -16.54 0.83
CA ASP A 239 -14.26 -17.06 1.17
C ASP A 239 -14.11 -18.48 0.64
N ASP A 240 -13.76 -18.60 -0.64
CA ASP A 240 -13.56 -19.87 -1.36
C ASP A 240 -12.13 -20.03 -1.91
N GLY A 241 -11.21 -19.14 -1.50
CA GLY A 241 -9.82 -19.11 -1.95
C GLY A 241 -9.60 -18.61 -3.39
N THR A 242 -10.63 -18.27 -4.14
CA THR A 242 -10.47 -17.81 -5.54
C THR A 242 -10.13 -16.32 -5.64
N PHE A 243 -10.66 -15.51 -4.73
CA PHE A 243 -10.52 -14.05 -4.76
C PHE A 243 -9.08 -13.57 -4.52
N GLY A 244 -8.40 -14.17 -3.54
CA GLY A 244 -7.02 -13.85 -3.15
C GLY A 244 -5.99 -13.99 -4.29
N ARG A 245 -6.34 -14.65 -5.39
CA ARG A 245 -5.47 -14.86 -6.56
C ARG A 245 -6.05 -14.35 -7.87
N ALA A 246 -7.27 -13.81 -7.86
CA ALA A 246 -7.93 -13.30 -9.05
C ALA A 246 -7.47 -11.86 -9.37
N ASN A 247 -7.34 -11.54 -10.66
CA ASN A 247 -7.23 -10.17 -11.12
C ASN A 247 -8.61 -9.68 -11.56
N SER A 248 -9.25 -8.83 -10.77
CA SER A 248 -10.53 -8.18 -11.07
C SER A 248 -10.39 -6.69 -11.39
N ALA A 249 -9.15 -6.19 -11.47
CA ALA A 249 -8.88 -4.77 -11.60
C ALA A 249 -9.03 -4.28 -13.06
N GLN A 250 -9.84 -3.23 -13.26
CA GLN A 250 -9.79 -2.43 -14.48
C GLN A 250 -8.37 -1.90 -14.68
N GLN A 251 -7.79 -2.12 -15.87
CA GLN A 251 -6.37 -1.88 -16.13
C GLN A 251 -6.01 -0.41 -16.38
N ASP A 252 -6.95 0.39 -16.90
CA ASP A 252 -6.74 1.82 -17.14
C ASP A 252 -7.85 2.63 -16.46
N LEU A 253 -7.47 3.40 -15.45
CA LEU A 253 -8.37 4.23 -14.64
C LEU A 253 -8.23 5.72 -14.92
N GLY A 254 -7.20 6.13 -15.66
CA GLY A 254 -6.75 7.52 -15.61
C GLY A 254 -5.97 8.01 -16.80
N SER A 255 -5.82 7.23 -17.88
CA SER A 255 -5.21 7.75 -19.11
C SER A 255 -6.05 8.89 -19.73
N GLN A 256 -5.42 9.69 -20.59
CA GLN A 256 -6.17 10.69 -21.37
C GLN A 256 -7.29 10.06 -22.20
N THR A 257 -7.10 8.84 -22.70
CA THR A 257 -8.13 8.13 -23.48
C THR A 257 -9.37 7.85 -22.63
N VAL A 258 -9.18 7.34 -21.42
CA VAL A 258 -10.28 7.06 -20.48
C VAL A 258 -10.93 8.36 -20.00
N LEU A 259 -10.15 9.41 -19.78
CA LEU A 259 -10.63 10.67 -19.22
C LEU A 259 -11.18 11.67 -20.25
N ALA A 260 -10.93 11.48 -21.55
CA ALA A 260 -11.35 12.40 -22.61
C ALA A 260 -12.87 12.66 -22.62
N ALA A 261 -13.66 11.61 -22.39
CA ALA A 261 -15.12 11.69 -22.35
C ALA A 261 -15.68 11.95 -20.93
N TYR A 262 -14.84 11.92 -19.89
CA TYR A 262 -15.30 12.12 -18.52
C TYR A 262 -15.71 13.58 -18.30
N GLN A 263 -16.77 13.78 -17.52
CA GLN A 263 -17.35 15.10 -17.24
C GLN A 263 -17.48 15.40 -15.75
N GLY A 264 -17.03 14.48 -14.89
CA GLY A 264 -17.03 14.67 -13.44
C GLY A 264 -15.70 15.22 -12.92
N LYS A 265 -15.57 15.27 -11.59
CA LYS A 265 -14.36 15.75 -10.93
C LYS A 265 -13.28 14.67 -10.90
N LEU A 266 -12.03 15.11 -10.97
CA LEU A 266 -10.88 14.26 -10.70
C LEU A 266 -10.40 14.47 -9.26
N VAL A 267 -9.86 13.40 -8.69
CA VAL A 267 -9.32 13.39 -7.34
C VAL A 267 -7.96 12.72 -7.33
N TRP A 268 -7.15 13.03 -6.32
CA TRP A 268 -5.95 12.27 -6.02
C TRP A 268 -6.32 11.09 -5.12
N TYR A 269 -6.32 9.87 -5.67
CA TYR A 269 -6.69 8.64 -4.98
C TYR A 269 -5.74 7.49 -5.39
N PRO A 270 -4.52 7.49 -4.81
CA PRO A 270 -3.42 6.60 -5.16
C PRO A 270 -3.71 5.15 -4.74
N ALA A 271 -3.05 4.20 -5.41
CA ALA A 271 -3.30 2.78 -5.21
C ALA A 271 -2.43 2.17 -4.10
N GLU A 272 -3.06 1.31 -3.30
CA GLU A 272 -2.42 0.36 -2.41
C GLU A 272 -2.55 -1.04 -2.99
N VAL A 273 -1.43 -1.72 -3.21
CA VAL A 273 -1.38 -3.13 -3.59
C VAL A 273 -1.29 -3.96 -2.31
N ASN A 274 -2.28 -4.80 -2.05
CA ASN A 274 -2.28 -5.71 -0.91
C ASN A 274 -2.18 -7.17 -1.36
N THR A 275 -1.44 -7.98 -0.61
CA THR A 275 -1.46 -9.45 -0.74
C THR A 275 -0.91 -10.09 0.53
N SER A 276 -1.06 -11.41 0.64
CA SER A 276 -0.47 -12.20 1.71
C SER A 276 0.79 -12.94 1.23
N ILE A 277 1.74 -13.11 2.16
CA ILE A 277 2.92 -13.96 1.99
C ILE A 277 2.52 -15.44 1.82
N ARG A 278 1.32 -15.80 2.29
CA ARG A 278 0.69 -17.13 2.22
C ARG A 278 -0.55 -17.08 1.33
N PRO A 279 -1.15 -18.23 0.96
CA PRO A 279 -2.43 -18.25 0.27
C PRO A 279 -3.56 -17.57 1.08
N GLY A 280 -3.65 -17.83 2.39
CA GLY A 280 -4.59 -17.18 3.30
C GLY A 280 -4.05 -15.91 3.95
N TRP A 281 -4.96 -15.12 4.52
CA TRP A 281 -4.65 -13.95 5.34
C TRP A 281 -4.27 -14.36 6.76
N PHE A 282 -4.98 -15.30 7.39
CA PHE A 282 -4.63 -15.84 8.70
C PHE A 282 -3.61 -16.98 8.57
N TYR A 283 -2.96 -17.34 9.67
CA TYR A 283 -1.99 -18.42 9.65
C TYR A 283 -2.70 -19.77 9.57
N HIS A 284 -2.27 -20.58 8.60
CA HIS A 284 -2.65 -21.98 8.47
C HIS A 284 -1.41 -22.87 8.32
N ALA A 285 -1.28 -23.88 9.19
CA ALA A 285 -0.12 -24.79 9.15
C ALA A 285 -0.02 -25.56 7.82
N HIS A 286 -1.14 -25.85 7.17
CA HIS A 286 -1.15 -26.53 5.87
C HIS A 286 -0.58 -25.68 4.73
N GLU A 287 -0.41 -24.37 4.95
CA GLU A 287 0.16 -23.42 3.99
C GLU A 287 1.67 -23.21 4.16
N ASP A 288 2.31 -23.85 5.14
CA ASP A 288 3.76 -23.70 5.38
C ASP A 288 4.63 -24.09 4.18
N GLN A 289 4.09 -24.90 3.25
CA GLN A 289 4.75 -25.31 2.00
C GLN A 289 4.33 -24.45 0.80
N ALA A 290 3.42 -23.50 0.99
CA ALA A 290 2.85 -22.64 -0.06
C ALA A 290 3.22 -21.15 0.13
N LEU A 291 4.27 -20.88 0.91
CA LEU A 291 4.83 -19.55 1.12
C LEU A 291 5.35 -18.96 -0.20
N ARG A 292 5.02 -17.71 -0.49
CA ARG A 292 5.64 -16.97 -1.61
C ARG A 292 7.15 -16.84 -1.38
N SER A 293 7.96 -17.00 -2.42
CA SER A 293 9.41 -16.86 -2.29
C SER A 293 9.83 -15.39 -2.18
N SER A 294 11.05 -15.14 -1.69
CA SER A 294 11.60 -13.78 -1.64
C SER A 294 11.77 -13.16 -3.03
N GLU A 295 12.04 -13.96 -4.09
CA GLU A 295 12.05 -13.51 -5.49
C GLU A 295 10.68 -13.05 -5.98
N GLU A 296 9.64 -13.81 -5.66
CA GLU A 296 8.26 -13.47 -6.03
C GLU A 296 7.84 -12.16 -5.36
N LEU A 297 8.06 -12.04 -4.05
CA LEU A 297 7.76 -10.83 -3.29
C LEU A 297 8.59 -9.63 -3.75
N PHE A 298 9.86 -9.84 -4.12
CA PHE A 298 10.70 -8.77 -4.66
C PHE A 298 10.25 -8.32 -6.05
N THR A 299 9.67 -9.23 -6.84
CA THR A 299 9.03 -8.88 -8.12
C THR A 299 7.80 -8.02 -7.86
N ILE A 300 6.92 -8.42 -6.93
CA ILE A 300 5.74 -7.64 -6.55
C ILE A 300 6.15 -6.27 -6.00
N TYR A 301 7.17 -6.20 -5.13
CA TYR A 301 7.69 -4.93 -4.61
C TYR A 301 8.14 -4.00 -5.74
N GLN A 302 8.93 -4.48 -6.70
CA GLN A 302 9.39 -3.67 -7.83
C GLN A 302 8.22 -3.21 -8.72
N GLN A 303 7.18 -4.03 -8.85
CA GLN A 303 6.00 -3.71 -9.65
C GLN A 303 5.04 -2.74 -8.92
N ALA A 304 4.92 -2.84 -7.60
CA ALA A 304 4.06 -1.98 -6.79
C ALA A 304 4.77 -0.67 -6.46
N VAL A 305 5.82 -0.72 -5.64
CA VAL A 305 6.60 0.45 -5.22
C VAL A 305 7.31 1.10 -6.41
N GLY A 306 7.83 0.29 -7.33
CA GLY A 306 8.37 0.78 -8.60
C GLY A 306 7.31 0.94 -9.71
N GLY A 307 6.03 0.94 -9.39
CA GLY A 307 4.93 1.16 -10.34
C GLY A 307 3.86 2.09 -9.80
N ASN A 308 4.27 3.12 -9.05
CA ASN A 308 3.39 4.17 -8.51
C ASN A 308 2.27 3.67 -7.57
N SER A 309 2.53 2.61 -6.81
CA SER A 309 1.64 2.11 -5.75
C SER A 309 2.43 1.97 -4.45
N THR A 310 1.74 1.96 -3.30
CA THR A 310 2.32 1.36 -2.10
C THR A 310 2.15 -0.16 -2.14
N PHE A 311 2.95 -0.85 -1.33
CA PHE A 311 2.84 -2.29 -1.15
C PHE A 311 2.51 -2.61 0.33
N LEU A 312 1.44 -3.37 0.52
CA LEU A 312 0.98 -3.86 1.81
C LEU A 312 1.04 -5.38 1.81
N LEU A 313 2.00 -5.95 2.56
CA LEU A 313 2.22 -7.39 2.61
C LEU A 313 1.78 -7.96 3.96
N ASN A 314 0.83 -8.88 3.93
CA ASN A 314 0.40 -9.61 5.11
C ASN A 314 1.36 -10.75 5.49
N VAL A 315 1.65 -10.85 6.79
CA VAL A 315 2.45 -11.93 7.40
C VAL A 315 1.78 -12.37 8.71
N PRO A 316 1.03 -13.49 8.71
CA PRO A 316 0.23 -13.86 9.87
C PRO A 316 1.04 -14.63 10.93
N PRO A 317 0.99 -14.23 12.21
CA PRO A 317 1.54 -15.00 13.31
C PRO A 317 0.80 -16.33 13.53
N MET A 318 1.55 -17.33 13.99
CA MET A 318 1.06 -18.67 14.35
C MET A 318 0.19 -18.63 15.63
N PRO A 319 -0.62 -19.67 15.91
CA PRO A 319 -1.44 -19.76 17.13
C PRO A 319 -0.64 -19.68 18.42
N ASN A 320 0.65 -19.98 18.40
CA ASN A 320 1.52 -19.84 19.58
C ASN A 320 1.86 -18.37 19.91
N GLY A 321 1.53 -17.41 19.04
CA GLY A 321 1.84 -15.99 19.19
C GLY A 321 3.14 -15.52 18.52
N LEU A 322 3.81 -16.35 17.72
CA LEU A 322 5.05 -16.00 17.03
C LEU A 322 4.87 -16.04 15.50
N MET A 323 5.63 -15.23 14.76
CA MET A 323 5.78 -15.43 13.32
C MET A 323 6.50 -16.76 13.04
N ALA A 324 6.09 -17.44 11.98
CA ALA A 324 6.72 -18.69 11.59
C ALA A 324 8.19 -18.46 11.16
N PRO A 325 9.13 -19.36 11.51
CA PRO A 325 10.55 -19.19 11.16
C PRO A 325 10.81 -19.03 9.65
N ASN A 326 10.07 -19.75 8.80
CA ASN A 326 10.22 -19.66 7.36
C ASN A 326 9.79 -18.30 6.81
N ASP A 327 8.74 -17.70 7.39
CA ASP A 327 8.26 -16.37 7.03
C ASP A 327 9.35 -15.33 7.34
N LEU A 328 10.02 -15.45 8.50
CA LEU A 328 11.14 -14.59 8.88
C LEU A 328 12.35 -14.74 7.94
N ILE A 329 12.65 -15.96 7.47
CA ILE A 329 13.72 -16.20 6.49
C ILE A 329 13.39 -15.48 5.17
N VAL A 330 12.17 -15.67 4.64
CA VAL A 330 11.74 -15.01 3.40
C VAL A 330 11.75 -13.49 3.54
N LEU A 331 11.32 -12.95 4.68
CA LEU A 331 11.39 -11.52 4.96
C LEU A 331 12.84 -11.02 4.97
N ASN A 332 13.76 -11.71 5.64
CA ASN A 332 15.16 -11.30 5.63
C ASN A 332 15.75 -11.27 4.20
N GLU A 333 15.53 -12.32 3.42
CA GLU A 333 15.98 -12.37 2.02
C GLU A 333 15.36 -11.27 1.15
N LEU A 334 14.07 -10.98 1.33
CA LEU A 334 13.39 -9.88 0.67
C LEU A 334 14.03 -8.52 1.03
N GLY A 335 14.31 -8.31 2.31
CA GLY A 335 14.97 -7.12 2.81
C GLY A 335 16.37 -6.93 2.22
N GLU A 336 17.16 -8.00 2.11
CA GLU A 336 18.47 -7.99 1.45
C GLU A 336 18.36 -7.55 -0.02
N LYS A 337 17.39 -8.09 -0.76
CA LYS A 337 17.14 -7.72 -2.17
C LYS A 337 16.72 -6.25 -2.30
N ILE A 338 15.82 -5.76 -1.43
CA ILE A 338 15.38 -4.35 -1.42
C ILE A 338 16.54 -3.42 -1.06
N ASN A 339 17.38 -3.80 -0.10
CA ASN A 339 18.57 -3.03 0.27
C ASN A 339 19.58 -2.98 -0.87
N ALA A 340 19.82 -4.09 -1.56
CA ALA A 340 20.68 -4.13 -2.75
C ALA A 340 20.15 -3.23 -3.87
N LEU A 341 18.83 -3.25 -4.13
CA LEU A 341 18.16 -2.35 -5.08
C LEU A 341 18.40 -0.88 -4.76
N LYS A 342 18.33 -0.51 -3.47
CA LYS A 342 18.44 0.88 -3.02
C LYS A 342 19.88 1.37 -2.89
N LYS A 343 20.86 0.47 -2.71
CA LYS A 343 22.24 0.84 -2.38
C LYS A 343 23.01 1.45 -3.56
N GLU A 344 22.86 0.89 -4.76
CA GLU A 344 23.68 1.26 -5.91
C GLU A 344 23.04 2.42 -6.68
N ASN A 345 23.80 3.49 -6.90
CA ASN A 345 23.40 4.62 -7.75
C ASN A 345 24.65 5.30 -8.32
N HIS A 346 24.79 5.27 -9.65
CA HIS A 346 25.89 5.86 -10.40
C HIS A 346 25.59 7.26 -10.92
N VAL A 347 24.36 7.77 -10.76
CA VAL A 347 24.02 9.15 -11.17
C VAL A 347 24.95 10.21 -10.57
N PRO A 348 25.34 10.16 -9.27
CA PRO A 348 26.23 11.17 -8.67
C PRO A 348 27.64 11.24 -9.28
N THR A 349 28.09 10.20 -9.98
CA THR A 349 29.40 10.15 -10.64
C THR A 349 29.34 10.47 -12.13
N ALA A 350 28.15 10.74 -12.67
CA ALA A 350 27.96 11.11 -14.07
C ALA A 350 28.13 12.62 -14.26
N THR A 351 28.57 13.02 -15.46
CA THR A 351 28.26 14.36 -15.97
C THR A 351 26.81 14.38 -16.46
N CYS A 352 26.06 15.45 -16.16
CA CYS A 352 24.66 15.56 -16.54
C CYS A 352 24.44 16.74 -17.49
N GLN A 353 23.78 16.49 -18.61
CA GLN A 353 23.34 17.50 -19.58
C GLN A 353 21.82 17.50 -19.65
N LEU A 354 21.25 18.71 -19.64
CA LEU A 354 19.81 18.93 -19.64
C LEU A 354 19.39 19.63 -20.93
N THR A 355 18.36 19.09 -21.59
CA THR A 355 17.69 19.71 -22.74
C THR A 355 16.23 19.98 -22.36
N ASN A 356 15.75 21.21 -22.50
CA ASN A 356 14.40 21.66 -22.13
C ASN A 356 14.01 21.40 -20.66
N LEU A 357 15.01 21.20 -19.80
CA LEU A 357 14.90 21.06 -18.36
C LEU A 357 15.82 22.07 -17.66
N ILE A 358 15.45 22.48 -16.46
CA ILE A 358 16.28 23.25 -15.54
C ILE A 358 16.29 22.59 -14.17
N VAL A 359 17.37 22.79 -13.40
CA VAL A 359 17.35 22.45 -11.97
C VAL A 359 16.61 23.57 -11.24
N ASP A 360 15.49 23.26 -10.60
CA ASP A 360 14.73 24.23 -9.81
C ASP A 360 15.55 24.60 -8.56
N PRO A 361 15.90 25.88 -8.35
CA PRO A 361 16.77 26.28 -7.25
C PRO A 361 16.14 26.07 -5.87
N ASN A 362 14.81 26.00 -5.77
CA ASN A 362 14.11 25.88 -4.48
C ASN A 362 13.94 24.42 -4.06
N THR A 363 13.62 23.55 -5.01
CA THR A 363 13.31 22.14 -4.74
C THR A 363 14.44 21.18 -5.11
N GLN A 364 15.44 21.66 -5.87
CA GLN A 364 16.53 20.84 -6.44
C GLN A 364 16.05 19.73 -7.40
N THR A 365 14.82 19.84 -7.91
CA THR A 365 14.22 18.90 -8.87
C THR A 365 14.53 19.32 -10.31
N TYR A 366 14.51 18.39 -11.27
CA TYR A 366 14.56 18.73 -12.70
C TYR A 366 13.18 19.14 -13.20
N ARG A 367 13.00 20.43 -13.50
CA ARG A 367 11.73 21.02 -13.94
C ARG A 367 11.70 21.22 -15.46
N SER A 368 10.58 20.89 -16.09
CA SER A 368 10.32 21.23 -17.49
C SER A 368 10.29 22.74 -17.73
N VAL A 369 10.89 23.18 -18.85
CA VAL A 369 10.77 24.56 -19.31
C VAL A 369 9.40 24.79 -19.95
N GLN A 370 8.91 23.84 -20.76
CA GLN A 370 7.58 23.86 -21.36
C GLN A 370 6.91 22.47 -21.34
N PRO A 371 5.58 22.35 -21.12
CA PRO A 371 4.86 21.07 -20.96
C PRO A 371 4.82 20.14 -22.18
N GLN A 372 5.15 20.63 -23.37
CA GLN A 372 4.95 19.91 -24.64
C GLN A 372 6.21 19.75 -25.48
N GLU A 373 7.33 20.30 -25.03
CA GLU A 373 8.60 20.06 -25.71
C GLU A 373 9.24 18.80 -25.11
N PRO A 374 9.69 17.85 -25.94
CA PRO A 374 10.49 16.73 -25.46
C PRO A 374 11.69 17.24 -24.67
N ALA A 375 12.01 16.57 -23.56
CA ALA A 375 13.08 16.99 -22.68
C ALA A 375 14.00 15.81 -22.35
N GLN A 376 15.24 16.12 -21.98
CA GLN A 376 16.32 15.14 -21.90
C GLN A 376 17.13 15.30 -20.62
N LEU A 377 17.40 14.19 -19.93
CA LEU A 377 18.45 14.06 -18.93
C LEU A 377 19.48 13.07 -19.42
N LEU A 378 20.60 13.57 -19.94
CA LEU A 378 21.71 12.75 -20.40
C LEU A 378 22.77 12.67 -19.30
N PHE A 379 23.01 11.46 -18.81
CA PHE A 379 24.08 11.12 -17.88
C PHE A 379 25.21 10.43 -18.65
N GLU A 380 26.45 10.90 -18.51
CA GLU A 380 27.63 10.34 -19.17
C GLU A 380 28.73 10.06 -18.13
N TRP A 381 29.30 8.86 -18.20
CA TRP A 381 30.40 8.40 -17.35
C TRP A 381 31.69 8.27 -18.17
N ALA A 382 32.82 8.60 -17.54
CA ALA A 382 34.13 8.46 -18.18
C ALA A 382 34.51 6.99 -18.42
N GLU A 383 34.13 6.12 -17.48
CA GLU A 383 34.33 4.68 -17.55
C GLU A 383 32.96 3.97 -17.55
N PRO A 384 32.84 2.80 -18.23
CA PRO A 384 31.59 2.05 -18.24
C PRO A 384 31.15 1.63 -16.82
N VAL A 385 29.85 1.75 -16.54
CA VAL A 385 29.20 1.26 -15.32
C VAL A 385 28.21 0.15 -15.64
N GLU A 386 28.16 -0.89 -14.81
CA GLU A 386 27.23 -2.00 -14.98
C GLU A 386 25.82 -1.60 -14.54
N LEU A 387 24.89 -1.48 -15.50
CA LEU A 387 23.52 -1.08 -15.24
C LEU A 387 22.53 -2.13 -15.73
N SER A 388 21.41 -2.26 -15.04
CA SER A 388 20.29 -3.15 -15.36
C SER A 388 18.92 -2.46 -15.21
N GLY A 389 18.90 -1.16 -14.91
CA GLY A 389 17.68 -0.38 -14.86
C GLY A 389 17.86 1.06 -14.40
N VAL A 390 16.75 1.77 -14.28
CA VAL A 390 16.64 3.11 -13.70
C VAL A 390 15.38 3.21 -12.83
N SER A 391 15.46 3.98 -11.75
CA SER A 391 14.31 4.43 -10.97
C SER A 391 14.07 5.91 -11.25
N LEU A 392 12.83 6.28 -11.58
CA LEU A 392 12.41 7.65 -11.84
C LEU A 392 11.32 8.04 -10.84
N LYS A 393 11.39 9.25 -10.28
CA LYS A 393 10.36 9.79 -9.37
C LYS A 393 9.90 11.16 -9.85
N GLU A 394 8.60 11.37 -10.00
CA GLU A 394 8.03 12.73 -10.10
C GLU A 394 7.91 13.32 -8.69
N ALA A 395 8.15 14.63 -8.57
CA ALA A 395 7.80 15.37 -7.36
C ALA A 395 6.27 15.52 -7.30
N ILE A 396 5.57 14.50 -6.78
CA ILE A 396 4.10 14.39 -6.83
C ILE A 396 3.36 15.53 -6.12
N SER A 397 4.04 16.33 -5.30
CA SER A 397 3.53 17.61 -4.76
C SER A 397 3.18 18.62 -5.87
N PHE A 398 3.72 18.44 -7.08
CA PHE A 398 3.37 19.15 -8.32
C PHE A 398 2.43 18.36 -9.23
N GLY A 399 1.86 17.26 -8.76
CA GLY A 399 0.94 16.38 -9.48
C GLY A 399 1.66 15.25 -10.22
N GLN A 400 0.87 14.41 -10.90
CA GLN A 400 1.36 13.33 -11.76
C GLN A 400 1.16 13.76 -13.22
N GLN A 401 2.25 13.98 -13.94
CA GLN A 401 2.24 14.72 -15.19
C GLN A 401 2.77 13.92 -16.36
N ILE A 402 3.85 13.15 -16.17
CA ILE A 402 4.53 12.43 -17.25
C ILE A 402 3.64 11.30 -17.77
N GLU A 403 3.49 11.23 -19.10
CA GLU A 403 2.65 10.24 -19.78
C GLU A 403 3.43 9.26 -20.63
N SER A 404 4.60 9.67 -21.14
CA SER A 404 5.52 8.77 -21.82
C SER A 404 6.96 9.27 -21.80
N TYR A 405 7.86 8.30 -21.73
CA TYR A 405 9.29 8.50 -21.76
C TYR A 405 9.99 7.31 -22.41
N GLN A 406 11.22 7.55 -22.84
CA GLN A 406 12.12 6.54 -23.37
C GLN A 406 13.49 6.67 -22.71
N ILE A 407 14.18 5.54 -22.59
CA ILE A 407 15.52 5.47 -22.00
C ILE A 407 16.46 4.95 -23.10
N TYR A 408 17.50 5.72 -23.37
CA TYR A 408 18.52 5.42 -24.37
C TYR A 408 19.90 5.28 -23.74
N THR A 409 20.83 4.70 -24.50
CA THR A 409 22.27 4.82 -24.32
C THR A 409 22.90 5.18 -25.67
N LYS A 410 24.12 5.71 -25.67
CA LYS A 410 24.94 5.88 -26.87
C LYS A 410 25.85 4.68 -27.06
N VAL A 411 25.78 4.06 -28.24
CA VAL A 411 26.74 3.05 -28.72
C VAL A 411 27.30 3.52 -30.04
N ASP A 412 28.63 3.63 -30.13
CA ASP A 412 29.35 4.13 -31.32
C ASP A 412 28.83 5.49 -31.83
N GLY A 413 28.40 6.35 -30.91
CA GLY A 413 27.84 7.67 -31.22
C GLY A 413 26.39 7.67 -31.72
N GLN A 414 25.72 6.52 -31.74
CA GLN A 414 24.31 6.37 -32.11
C GLN A 414 23.44 6.05 -30.89
N ASP A 415 22.19 6.50 -30.92
CA ASP A 415 21.21 6.18 -29.88
C ASP A 415 20.73 4.73 -29.99
N GLU A 416 20.89 3.96 -28.92
CA GLU A 416 20.31 2.63 -28.73
C GLU A 416 19.20 2.72 -27.66
N LEU A 417 17.97 2.30 -28.01
CA LEU A 417 16.84 2.28 -27.07
C LEU A 417 17.00 1.13 -26.06
N LEU A 418 17.02 1.47 -24.77
CA LEU A 418 17.07 0.50 -23.68
C LEU A 418 15.67 0.11 -23.18
N ALA A 419 14.78 1.09 -23.02
CA ALA A 419 13.44 0.86 -22.50
C ALA A 419 12.46 1.99 -22.86
N THR A 420 11.17 1.68 -22.80
CA THR A 420 10.06 2.66 -22.93
C THR A 420 9.16 2.52 -21.72
N GLY A 421 8.55 3.62 -21.29
CA GLY A 421 7.50 3.57 -20.28
C GLY A 421 6.54 4.76 -20.39
N ASN A 422 5.47 4.70 -19.59
CA ASN A 422 4.41 5.69 -19.63
C ASN A 422 4.36 6.53 -18.33
N ALA A 423 3.36 6.31 -17.48
CA ALA A 423 3.19 7.07 -16.25
C ALA A 423 4.30 6.76 -15.22
N ILE A 424 4.84 7.81 -14.60
CA ILE A 424 5.86 7.69 -13.54
C ILE A 424 5.22 7.79 -12.16
N GLY A 425 4.61 8.94 -11.83
CA GLY A 425 4.07 9.20 -10.50
C GLY A 425 5.16 9.23 -9.42
N TYR A 426 4.84 8.72 -8.23
CA TYR A 426 5.76 8.70 -7.10
C TYR A 426 7.06 7.98 -7.41
N GLN A 427 6.99 6.82 -8.06
CA GLN A 427 8.18 6.08 -8.47
C GLN A 427 7.88 5.07 -9.58
N ARG A 428 8.81 4.98 -10.53
CA ARG A 428 8.83 3.99 -11.59
C ARG A 428 10.19 3.33 -11.72
N ILE A 429 10.26 2.03 -11.50
CA ILE A 429 11.43 1.20 -11.77
C ILE A 429 11.29 0.61 -13.16
N VAL A 430 12.30 0.82 -14.00
CA VAL A 430 12.37 0.29 -15.37
C VAL A 430 13.61 -0.55 -15.50
N ARG A 431 13.44 -1.81 -15.90
CA ARG A 431 14.53 -2.78 -16.07
C ARG A 431 14.88 -2.93 -17.54
N PHE A 432 16.15 -3.17 -17.81
CA PHE A 432 16.69 -3.54 -19.11
C PHE A 432 17.83 -4.57 -18.91
N PRO A 433 18.25 -5.32 -19.95
CA PRO A 433 19.31 -6.31 -19.80
C PRO A 433 20.58 -5.71 -19.18
N LYS A 434 21.15 -6.41 -18.18
CA LYS A 434 22.36 -5.97 -17.48
C LYS A 434 23.53 -5.85 -18.45
N ARG A 435 24.20 -4.70 -18.48
CA ARG A 435 25.38 -4.44 -19.30
C ARG A 435 26.16 -3.20 -18.85
N ALA A 436 27.43 -3.16 -19.20
CA ALA A 436 28.27 -1.96 -19.10
C ALA A 436 27.77 -0.84 -20.04
N LEU A 437 27.54 0.35 -19.49
CA LEU A 437 27.11 1.55 -20.20
C LEU A 437 27.98 2.76 -19.85
N THR A 438 28.29 3.59 -20.84
CA THR A 438 28.97 4.89 -20.64
C THR A 438 27.99 6.07 -20.67
N SER A 439 26.73 5.84 -21.01
CA SER A 439 25.68 6.85 -20.97
C SER A 439 24.31 6.28 -20.65
N LEU A 440 23.45 7.15 -20.10
CA LEU A 440 22.04 6.89 -19.85
C LEU A 440 21.26 8.16 -20.17
N ASP A 441 20.30 8.07 -21.05
CA ASP A 441 19.55 9.21 -21.57
C ASP A 441 18.06 9.02 -21.34
N VAL A 442 17.51 9.76 -20.39
CA VAL A 442 16.08 9.76 -20.06
C VAL A 442 15.39 10.86 -20.87
N ARG A 443 14.57 10.45 -21.84
CA ARG A 443 13.81 11.35 -22.73
C ARG A 443 12.34 11.35 -22.34
N ILE A 444 11.84 12.48 -21.85
CA ILE A 444 10.42 12.68 -21.63
C ILE A 444 9.78 13.12 -22.94
N LEU A 445 8.80 12.37 -23.41
CA LEU A 445 8.17 12.59 -24.72
C LEU A 445 6.83 13.32 -24.61
N LYS A 446 6.06 12.99 -23.57
CA LYS A 446 4.73 13.55 -23.35
C LYS A 446 4.45 13.77 -21.88
N SER A 447 3.80 14.88 -21.57
CA SER A 447 3.30 15.19 -20.24
C SER A 447 1.97 15.97 -20.32
N ARG A 448 1.19 15.94 -19.23
CA ARG A 448 -0.07 16.68 -19.09
C ARG A 448 0.12 18.17 -18.86
N GLY A 449 1.26 18.56 -18.32
CA GLY A 449 1.54 19.88 -17.80
C GLY A 449 3.02 20.01 -17.46
N ASN A 450 3.42 21.13 -16.86
CA ASN A 450 4.79 21.24 -16.35
C ASN A 450 5.02 20.17 -15.29
N TYR A 451 6.17 19.49 -15.38
CA TYR A 451 6.52 18.38 -14.52
C TYR A 451 7.85 18.61 -13.82
N HIS A 452 8.03 17.90 -12.72
CA HIS A 452 9.22 17.92 -11.90
C HIS A 452 9.67 16.48 -11.69
N ILE A 453 10.87 16.14 -12.14
CA ILE A 453 11.52 14.88 -11.80
C ILE A 453 12.33 15.13 -10.53
N GLU A 454 11.93 14.48 -9.45
CA GLU A 454 12.58 14.59 -8.14
C GLU A 454 13.86 13.79 -8.09
N GLU A 455 13.85 12.58 -8.64
CA GLU A 455 14.97 11.67 -8.54
C GLU A 455 15.12 10.81 -9.81
N VAL A 456 16.37 10.65 -10.23
CA VAL A 456 16.80 9.61 -11.15
C VAL A 456 17.87 8.80 -10.43
N ARG A 457 17.71 7.47 -10.36
CA ARG A 457 18.73 6.56 -9.84
C ARG A 457 19.01 5.47 -10.85
N THR A 458 20.27 5.11 -11.05
CA THR A 458 20.59 3.88 -11.78
C THR A 458 20.36 2.66 -10.89
N ILE A 459 20.14 1.50 -11.51
CA ILE A 459 20.05 0.22 -10.82
C ILE A 459 21.02 -0.76 -11.49
N SER A 460 21.70 -1.58 -10.68
CA SER A 460 22.81 -2.45 -11.12
C SER A 460 22.65 -3.91 -10.70
N LEU A 461 21.51 -4.26 -10.07
CA LEU A 461 21.14 -5.63 -9.69
C LEU A 461 21.35 -6.62 -10.84
#